data_AF-A0A9D1K1W1-F1
#
_entry.id   AF-A0A9D1K1W1-F1
#
_cell.length_a   1.000
_cell.length_b   1.000
_cell.length_c   1.000
_cell.angle_alpha   90.00
_cell.angle_beta   90.00
_cell.angle_gamma   90.00
#
_symmetry.space_group_name_H-M   'P 1'
#
loop_
_entity.id
_entity.type
_entity.pdbx_description
1 polymer ?
#
loop_
_entity_poly.entity_id
_entity_poly.type
_entity_poly.pdbx_seq_one_letter_code
_entity_poly.pdbx_strand_id
1 'polypeptide(L)'
;MDFENFGAAETAGLVLTGFVVVFLALILLVIIFWAFGRIMDNVSGAGKKKQESAKPAQPAAPKAASAPKKVVEVATDGVSDEVIAAITGAISAILAEEGDGKSYVVKSIKRVRKNRRAWGKAGVQENTRPF
;
A
#
# COMPACT_ATOMS: atom_id res chain seq x y z
N MET A 1 -11.45 -23.34 55.59
CA MET A 1 -12.15 -24.03 54.48
C MET A 1 -11.92 -23.22 53.20
N ASP A 2 -10.66 -22.85 52.92
CA ASP A 2 -10.38 -21.73 52.00
C ASP A 2 -9.61 -22.15 50.75
N PHE A 3 -9.32 -23.44 50.59
CA PHE A 3 -8.60 -23.97 49.42
C PHE A 3 -9.46 -24.08 48.15
N GLU A 4 -10.79 -24.07 48.25
CA GLU A 4 -11.68 -24.13 47.06
C GLU A 4 -11.85 -22.78 46.36
N ASN A 5 -11.76 -21.66 47.09
CA ASN A 5 -11.91 -20.32 46.50
C ASN A 5 -10.66 -19.85 45.75
N PHE A 6 -9.46 -20.31 46.15
CA PHE A 6 -8.22 -19.99 45.42
C PHE A 6 -8.23 -20.58 44.01
N GLY A 7 -8.65 -21.84 43.85
CA GLY A 7 -8.77 -22.47 42.53
C GLY A 7 -9.88 -21.86 41.67
N ALA A 8 -11.02 -21.52 42.26
CA ALA A 8 -12.14 -20.89 41.55
C ALA A 8 -11.82 -19.46 41.07
N ALA A 9 -11.12 -18.66 41.89
CA ALA A 9 -10.71 -17.32 41.51
C ALA A 9 -9.63 -17.32 40.41
N GLU A 10 -8.67 -18.24 40.47
CA GLU A 10 -7.63 -18.35 39.44
C GLU A 10 -8.18 -18.87 38.11
N THR A 11 -9.04 -19.89 38.15
CA THR A 11 -9.74 -20.39 36.95
C THR A 11 -10.67 -19.34 36.35
N ALA A 12 -11.39 -18.57 37.17
CA ALA A 12 -12.19 -17.44 36.70
C ALA A 12 -11.32 -16.37 36.00
N GLY A 13 -10.14 -16.06 36.56
CA GLY A 13 -9.17 -15.14 35.95
C GLY A 13 -8.68 -15.62 34.59
N LEU A 14 -8.31 -16.91 34.47
CA LEU A 14 -7.88 -17.53 33.21
C LEU A 14 -8.98 -17.52 32.16
N VAL A 15 -10.23 -17.82 32.54
CA VAL A 15 -11.38 -17.79 31.63
C VAL A 15 -11.64 -16.35 31.16
N LEU A 16 -11.58 -15.36 32.06
CA LEU A 16 -11.76 -13.95 31.70
C LEU A 16 -10.68 -13.47 30.74
N THR A 17 -9.41 -13.78 31.03
CA THR A 17 -8.28 -13.43 30.15
C THR A 17 -8.38 -14.15 28.80
N GLY A 18 -8.77 -15.43 28.77
CA GLY A 18 -9.05 -16.15 27.53
C GLY A 18 -10.13 -15.47 26.70
N PHE A 19 -11.22 -15.02 27.34
CA PHE A 19 -12.31 -14.32 26.67
C PHE A 19 -11.84 -12.98 26.06
N VAL A 20 -11.03 -12.23 26.79
CA VAL A 20 -10.43 -10.96 26.32
C VAL A 20 -9.49 -11.21 25.14
N VAL A 21 -8.62 -12.22 25.22
CA VAL A 21 -7.68 -12.59 24.15
C VAL A 21 -8.42 -13.03 22.88
N VAL A 22 -9.47 -13.84 23.03
CA VAL A 22 -10.32 -14.26 21.89
C VAL A 22 -11.01 -13.06 21.26
N PHE A 23 -11.53 -12.13 22.06
CA PHE A 23 -12.13 -10.88 21.54
C PHE A 23 -11.12 -10.05 20.74
N LEU A 24 -9.92 -9.84 21.28
CA LEU A 24 -8.85 -9.14 20.59
C LEU A 24 -8.47 -9.82 19.26
N ALA A 25 -8.30 -11.14 19.27
CA ALA A 25 -7.96 -11.90 18.07
C ALA A 25 -9.05 -11.82 16.99
N LEU A 26 -10.33 -11.91 17.38
CA LEU A 26 -11.47 -11.77 16.46
C LEU A 26 -11.56 -10.37 15.88
N ILE A 27 -11.43 -9.33 16.70
CA ILE A 27 -11.45 -7.93 16.24
C ILE A 27 -10.33 -7.69 15.22
N LEU A 28 -9.11 -8.15 15.52
CA LEU A 28 -7.97 -7.99 14.63
C LEU A 28 -8.19 -8.70 13.30
N LEU A 29 -8.76 -9.91 13.33
CA LEU A 29 -9.12 -10.65 12.12
C LEU A 29 -10.18 -9.93 11.28
N VAL A 30 -11.23 -9.37 11.92
CA VAL A 30 -12.27 -8.58 11.27
C VAL A 30 -11.69 -7.32 10.62
N ILE A 31 -10.78 -6.62 11.29
CA ILE A 31 -10.11 -5.43 10.75
C ILE A 31 -9.32 -5.77 9.48
N ILE A 32 -8.60 -6.90 9.46
CA ILE A 32 -7.85 -7.35 8.28
C ILE A 32 -8.81 -7.67 7.12
N PHE A 33 -9.88 -8.43 7.37
CA PHE A 33 -10.90 -8.70 6.35
C PHE A 33 -11.56 -7.42 5.83
N TRP A 34 -11.84 -6.47 6.71
CA TRP A 34 -12.39 -5.17 6.34
C TRP A 34 -11.41 -4.34 5.52
N ALA A 35 -10.11 -4.38 5.82
CA ALA A 35 -9.08 -3.75 5.01
C ALA A 35 -9.03 -4.34 3.59
N PHE A 36 -9.08 -5.67 3.44
CA PHE A 36 -9.18 -6.32 2.12
C PHE A 36 -10.46 -5.91 1.37
N GLY A 37 -11.60 -5.87 2.05
CA GLY A 37 -12.87 -5.40 1.46
C GLY A 37 -12.80 -3.93 1.03
N ARG A 38 -12.24 -3.06 1.88
CA ARG A 38 -12.07 -1.63 1.61
C ARG A 38 -11.12 -1.36 0.44
N ILE A 39 -10.05 -2.13 0.31
CA ILE A 39 -9.13 -2.05 -0.82
C ILE A 39 -9.85 -2.42 -2.13
N MET A 40 -10.73 -3.42 -2.12
CA MET A 40 -11.54 -3.79 -3.28
C MET A 40 -12.65 -2.77 -3.61
N ASP A 41 -13.26 -2.17 -2.58
CA ASP A 41 -14.25 -1.09 -2.73
C ASP A 41 -13.62 0.18 -3.32
N ASN A 42 -12.39 0.53 -2.94
CA ASN A 42 -11.68 1.69 -3.50
C ASN A 42 -11.32 1.51 -4.98
N VAL A 43 -11.15 0.26 -5.46
CA VAL A 43 -10.90 -0.04 -6.87
C VAL A 43 -12.22 -0.08 -7.68
N SER A 44 -13.35 -0.43 -7.05
CA SER A 44 -14.65 -0.54 -7.71
C SER A 44 -15.52 0.74 -7.63
N GLY A 45 -15.22 1.64 -6.68
CA GLY A 45 -15.93 2.91 -6.48
C GLY A 45 -15.68 3.98 -7.55
N ALA A 46 -14.66 3.81 -8.40
CA ALA A 46 -14.40 4.70 -9.53
C ALA A 46 -15.40 4.52 -10.70
N GLY A 47 -16.21 3.44 -10.70
CA GLY A 47 -17.14 3.11 -11.79
C GLY A 47 -18.58 3.61 -11.63
N LYS A 48 -19.00 4.10 -10.45
CA LYS A 48 -20.42 4.45 -10.17
C LYS A 48 -20.64 5.93 -9.84
N LYS A 49 -19.94 6.84 -10.51
CA LYS A 49 -20.30 8.27 -10.59
C LYS A 49 -20.33 8.75 -12.05
N LYS A 50 -20.94 7.96 -12.93
CA LYS A 50 -21.21 8.38 -14.31
C LYS A 50 -22.64 8.06 -14.72
N GLN A 51 -23.59 8.57 -13.95
CA GLN A 51 -24.96 8.74 -14.40
C GLN A 51 -25.67 9.64 -13.39
N GLU A 52 -25.59 10.95 -13.60
CA GLU A 52 -26.77 11.80 -13.51
C GLU A 52 -26.45 13.14 -14.19
N SER A 53 -27.32 13.53 -15.12
CA SER A 53 -27.52 14.87 -15.67
C SER A 53 -26.44 15.48 -16.58
N ALA A 54 -26.60 15.19 -17.87
CA ALA A 54 -26.24 16.09 -18.95
C ALA A 54 -27.17 17.32 -18.98
N LYS A 55 -26.62 18.55 -19.10
CA LYS A 55 -27.16 19.62 -19.96
C LYS A 55 -26.07 20.68 -20.26
N PRO A 56 -26.02 21.28 -21.47
CA PRO A 56 -24.79 21.84 -22.06
C PRO A 56 -24.68 23.38 -22.04
N ALA A 57 -23.50 23.84 -22.50
CA ALA A 57 -23.12 25.16 -22.99
C ALA A 57 -22.55 26.17 -21.96
N GLN A 58 -21.26 26.51 -22.09
CA GLN A 58 -20.82 27.73 -22.80
C GLN A 58 -19.27 27.83 -22.83
N PRO A 59 -18.63 28.28 -23.92
CA PRO A 59 -17.17 28.38 -24.04
C PRO A 59 -16.65 29.78 -23.68
N ALA A 60 -15.60 29.86 -22.85
CA ALA A 60 -14.87 31.10 -22.62
C ALA A 60 -13.36 30.86 -22.42
N ALA A 61 -12.65 31.05 -23.55
CA ALA A 61 -11.32 31.60 -23.81
C ALA A 61 -10.11 31.45 -22.83
N PRO A 62 -8.89 31.37 -23.39
CA PRO A 62 -7.66 31.01 -22.67
C PRO A 62 -6.86 32.23 -22.18
N LYS A 63 -6.26 32.12 -20.99
CA LYS A 63 -5.16 33.02 -20.58
C LYS A 63 -3.93 32.21 -20.20
N ALA A 64 -2.90 32.39 -21.00
CA ALA A 64 -1.53 31.98 -20.73
C ALA A 64 -0.93 32.83 -19.60
N ALA A 65 -0.11 32.21 -18.74
CA ALA A 65 1.23 32.68 -18.38
C ALA A 65 1.81 31.88 -17.19
N SER A 66 3.12 31.71 -17.23
CA SER A 66 4.05 31.30 -16.17
C SER A 66 4.09 29.81 -15.78
N ALA A 67 5.08 29.14 -16.38
CA ALA A 67 5.63 27.89 -15.88
C ALA A 67 6.48 28.13 -14.62
N PRO A 68 6.31 27.32 -13.56
CA PRO A 68 7.44 26.66 -12.94
C PRO A 68 7.77 25.42 -13.79
N LYS A 69 9.05 25.14 -13.99
CA LYS A 69 9.51 23.85 -14.52
C LYS A 69 8.88 22.76 -13.65
N LYS A 70 7.79 22.16 -14.14
CA LYS A 70 7.24 20.93 -13.61
C LYS A 70 8.38 19.94 -13.75
N VAL A 71 9.01 19.63 -12.62
CA VAL A 71 9.77 18.39 -12.45
C VAL A 71 8.95 17.36 -13.18
N VAL A 72 9.56 16.74 -14.19
CA VAL A 72 8.92 15.72 -15.00
C VAL A 72 8.39 14.71 -13.98
N GLU A 73 7.10 14.82 -13.68
CA GLU A 73 6.31 13.77 -13.07
C GLU A 73 6.49 12.66 -14.09
N VAL A 74 7.49 11.83 -13.84
CA VAL A 74 7.48 10.48 -14.35
C VAL A 74 6.23 9.93 -13.68
N ALA A 75 5.10 10.10 -14.36
CA ALA A 75 3.89 9.37 -14.15
C ALA A 75 4.30 7.91 -14.36
N THR A 76 4.89 7.37 -13.32
CA THR A 76 5.11 5.95 -13.16
C THR A 76 3.71 5.45 -12.90
N ASP A 77 3.05 4.99 -13.96
CA ASP A 77 1.79 4.27 -13.82
C ASP A 77 1.97 3.22 -12.71
N GLY A 78 1.41 3.53 -11.53
CA GLY A 78 1.44 2.70 -10.33
C GLY A 78 2.48 2.99 -9.23
N VAL A 79 3.35 4.01 -9.31
CA VAL A 79 4.27 4.36 -8.19
C VAL A 79 4.13 5.84 -7.80
N SER A 80 3.13 6.13 -6.99
CA SER A 80 2.85 7.48 -6.49
C SER A 80 3.96 8.01 -5.57
N ASP A 81 4.10 9.34 -5.51
CA ASP A 81 5.07 10.01 -4.63
C ASP A 81 4.93 9.60 -3.16
N GLU A 82 3.72 9.30 -2.70
CA GLU A 82 3.44 8.78 -1.35
C GLU A 82 4.15 7.44 -1.10
N VAL A 83 4.14 6.53 -2.08
CA VAL A 83 4.81 5.23 -1.99
C VAL A 83 6.32 5.41 -1.99
N ILE A 84 6.82 6.34 -2.81
CA ILE A 84 8.24 6.68 -2.87
C ILE A 84 8.70 7.24 -1.52
N ALA A 85 7.93 8.17 -0.94
CA ALA A 85 8.21 8.77 0.36
C ALA A 85 8.18 7.74 1.50
N ALA A 86 7.17 6.87 1.52
CA ALA A 86 7.04 5.80 2.51
C ALA A 86 8.23 4.82 2.45
N ILE A 87 8.60 4.36 1.26
CA ILE A 87 9.74 3.44 1.07
C ILE A 87 11.06 4.14 1.43
N THR A 88 11.27 5.38 0.98
CA THR A 88 12.48 6.16 1.30
C THR A 88 12.60 6.39 2.80
N GLY A 89 11.48 6.75 3.45
CA GLY A 89 11.39 6.95 4.90
C GLY A 89 11.75 5.68 5.66
N ALA A 90 11.15 4.54 5.29
CA ALA A 90 11.43 3.25 5.92
C ALA A 90 12.91 2.86 5.80
N ILE A 91 13.51 2.98 4.60
CA ILE A 91 14.94 2.70 4.39
C ILE A 91 15.80 3.66 5.21
N SER A 92 15.46 4.95 5.23
CA SER A 92 16.21 5.95 5.99
C SER A 92 16.19 5.68 7.49
N ALA A 93 15.05 5.21 8.03
CA ALA A 93 14.92 4.88 9.45
C ALA A 93 15.77 3.66 9.82
N ILE A 94 15.72 2.60 9.02
CA ILE A 94 16.52 1.38 9.22
C ILE A 94 18.02 1.72 9.15
N LEU A 95 18.45 2.45 8.12
CA LEU A 95 19.85 2.84 7.98
C LEU A 95 20.31 3.84 9.04
N ALA A 96 19.41 4.68 9.58
CA ALA A 96 19.73 5.61 10.65
C ALA A 96 19.99 4.88 11.98
N GLU A 97 19.33 3.75 12.23
CA GLU A 97 19.59 2.90 13.40
C GLU A 97 20.86 2.07 13.25
N GLU A 98 21.19 1.63 12.03
CA GLU A 98 22.26 0.67 11.77
C GLU A 98 23.61 1.31 11.36
N GLY A 99 23.67 2.62 11.07
CA GLY A 99 24.93 3.23 10.60
C GLY A 99 25.08 4.77 10.63
N ASP A 100 26.22 5.19 11.18
CA ASP A 100 27.09 6.36 10.88
C ASP A 100 26.49 7.78 10.80
N GLY A 101 25.22 7.99 11.16
CA GLY A 101 24.62 9.34 11.29
C GLY A 101 24.59 10.15 9.99
N LYS A 102 24.72 9.50 8.82
CA LYS A 102 24.76 10.15 7.50
C LYS A 102 23.35 10.27 6.93
N SER A 103 23.01 11.46 6.42
CA SER A 103 21.71 11.71 5.79
C SER A 103 21.66 11.15 4.37
N TYR A 104 20.68 10.31 4.08
CA TYR A 104 20.44 9.75 2.75
C TYR A 104 19.39 10.56 2.00
N VAL A 105 19.68 10.91 0.74
CA VAL A 105 18.74 11.63 -0.14
C VAL A 105 18.63 10.90 -1.47
N VAL A 106 17.41 10.71 -1.94
CA VAL A 106 17.13 10.08 -3.24
C VAL A 106 17.45 11.07 -4.36
N LYS A 107 18.45 10.75 -5.19
CA LYS A 107 18.92 11.64 -6.27
C LYS A 107 18.19 11.44 -7.60
N SER A 108 17.83 10.21 -7.93
CA SER A 108 17.10 9.89 -9.16
C SER A 108 16.39 8.55 -9.04
N ILE A 109 15.14 8.50 -9.49
CA ILE A 109 14.36 7.27 -9.57
C ILE A 109 14.23 6.93 -11.04
N LYS A 110 14.88 5.85 -11.45
CA LYS A 110 14.81 5.36 -12.83
C LYS A 110 14.26 3.96 -12.83
N ARG A 111 13.23 3.71 -13.63
CA ARG A 111 12.78 2.35 -13.89
C ARG A 111 13.91 1.61 -14.57
N VAL A 112 14.43 0.56 -13.93
CA VAL A 112 15.31 -0.38 -14.60
C VAL A 112 14.50 -0.92 -15.78
N ARG A 113 14.95 -0.68 -17.02
CA ARG A 113 14.32 -1.31 -18.19
C ARG A 113 14.29 -2.79 -17.86
N LYS A 114 13.08 -3.38 -17.80
CA LYS A 114 12.87 -4.80 -17.47
C LYS A 114 13.96 -5.61 -18.16
N ASN A 115 15.00 -6.02 -17.43
CA ASN A 115 15.84 -7.10 -17.89
C ASN A 115 14.86 -8.26 -17.95
N ARG A 116 14.46 -8.65 -19.18
CA ARG A 116 13.44 -9.68 -19.37
C ARG A 116 13.93 -10.87 -18.55
N ARG A 117 13.17 -11.25 -17.52
CA ARG A 117 13.54 -12.33 -16.59
C ARG A 117 13.97 -13.54 -17.43
N ALA A 118 14.96 -14.31 -16.96
CA ALA A 118 15.53 -15.43 -17.73
C ALA A 118 14.44 -16.30 -18.39
N TRP A 119 13.32 -16.50 -17.71
CA TRP A 119 12.15 -17.22 -18.22
C TRP A 119 11.44 -16.57 -19.42
N GLY A 120 11.24 -15.24 -19.38
CA GLY A 120 10.64 -14.48 -20.48
C GLY A 120 11.59 -14.27 -21.65
N LYS A 121 12.91 -14.36 -21.44
CA LYS A 121 13.90 -14.40 -22.52
C LYS A 121 13.94 -15.80 -23.17
N ALA A 122 13.93 -16.85 -22.35
CA ALA A 122 13.93 -18.25 -22.80
C ALA A 122 12.68 -18.58 -23.64
N GLY A 123 11.49 -18.19 -23.19
CA GLY A 123 10.26 -18.46 -23.96
C GLY A 123 10.20 -17.78 -25.33
N VAL A 124 10.81 -16.60 -25.49
CA VAL A 124 10.94 -15.95 -26.79
C VAL A 124 11.96 -16.68 -27.65
N GLN A 125 13.10 -17.05 -27.07
CA GLN A 125 14.15 -17.78 -27.77
C GLN A 125 13.65 -19.13 -28.31
N GLU A 126 12.86 -19.89 -27.54
CA GLU A 126 12.28 -21.15 -28.00
C GLU A 126 11.15 -20.95 -29.04
N ASN A 127 10.31 -19.91 -28.90
CA ASN A 127 9.26 -19.61 -29.88
C ASN A 127 9.80 -19.11 -31.24
N THR A 128 11.02 -18.60 -31.28
CA THR A 128 11.65 -18.08 -32.50
C THR A 128 12.67 -19.03 -33.11
N ARG A 129 12.84 -20.25 -32.58
CA ARG A 129 13.70 -21.23 -33.22
C ARG A 129 13.00 -21.77 -34.47
N PRO A 130 13.64 -21.72 -35.65
CA PRO A 130 13.07 -22.29 -36.86
C PRO A 130 12.97 -23.82 -36.70
N PHE A 131 11.93 -24.38 -37.30
CA PHE A 131 11.70 -25.83 -37.40
C PHE A 131 12.59 -26.47 -38.47
#